data_AF-H1KH77-F1
#
_entry.id   AF-H1KH77-F1
#
_cell.length_a   1.000
_cell.length_b   1.000
_cell.length_c   1.000
_cell.angle_alpha   90.00
_cell.angle_beta   90.00
_cell.angle_gamma   90.00
#
_symmetry.space_group_name_H-M   'P 1'
#
loop_
_entity.id
_entity.type
_entity.pdbx_description
1 polymer ?
#
loop_
_entity_poly.entity_id
_entity_poly.type
_entity_poly.pdbx_seq_one_letter_code
_entity_poly.pdbx_strand_id
1 'polypeptide(L)'
;MTIALAEFLETSQAPKEFGPGRSVDWILDDEGGGARASMAWDAEAGVISGGVRERGAEEPVLHFEARISSDEVDLIGIDDTGETSAPEDPRGILSGFRRQIRMMVASGRCRVVVA
;
A
#
# COMPACT_ATOMS: atom_id res chain seq x y z
N MET A 1 -4.24 -10.14 12.03
CA MET A 1 -5.65 -9.71 12.10
C MET A 1 -6.28 -10.02 10.77
N THR A 2 -7.49 -10.58 10.76
CA THR A 2 -8.14 -11.06 9.55
C THR A 2 -9.21 -10.08 9.08
N ILE A 3 -9.22 -9.77 7.78
CA ILE A 3 -10.24 -8.96 7.10
C ILE A 3 -10.62 -9.60 5.77
N ALA A 4 -11.83 -9.38 5.27
CA ALA A 4 -12.21 -9.90 3.96
C ALA A 4 -11.34 -9.28 2.85
N LEU A 5 -10.93 -10.06 1.86
CA LEU A 5 -10.12 -9.59 0.73
C LEU A 5 -10.77 -8.41 -0.01
N ALA A 6 -12.08 -8.43 -0.20
CA ALA A 6 -12.81 -7.33 -0.82
C ALA A 6 -12.70 -6.04 0.00
N GLU A 7 -12.85 -6.14 1.33
CA GLU A 7 -12.71 -5.00 2.25
C GLU A 7 -11.27 -4.47 2.27
N PHE A 8 -10.27 -5.37 2.22
CA PHE A 8 -8.87 -5.01 2.11
C PHE A 8 -8.61 -4.17 0.85
N LEU A 9 -9.03 -4.67 -0.32
CA LEU A 9 -8.83 -4.01 -1.62
C LEU A 9 -9.55 -2.65 -1.71
N GLU A 10 -10.76 -2.56 -1.16
CA GLU A 10 -11.47 -1.28 -1.08
C GLU A 10 -10.73 -0.28 -0.17
N THR A 11 -10.28 -0.75 1.00
CA THR A 11 -9.58 0.08 1.96
C THR A 11 -8.25 0.58 1.40
N SER A 12 -7.49 -0.26 0.70
CA SER A 12 -6.23 0.10 0.05
C SER A 12 -6.40 0.97 -1.20
N GLN A 13 -7.65 1.27 -1.61
CA GLN A 13 -7.97 1.99 -2.84
C GLN A 13 -7.45 1.29 -4.10
N ALA A 14 -7.33 -0.04 -4.07
CA ALA A 14 -6.89 -0.82 -5.21
C ALA A 14 -7.77 -0.52 -6.45
N PRO A 15 -7.18 -0.26 -7.63
CA PRO A 15 -7.95 -0.17 -8.87
C PRO A 15 -8.65 -1.49 -9.18
N LYS A 16 -9.71 -1.45 -9.99
CA LYS A 16 -10.46 -2.65 -10.37
C LYS A 16 -9.61 -3.67 -11.13
N GLU A 17 -8.58 -3.18 -11.81
CA GLU A 17 -7.62 -3.94 -12.59
C GLU A 17 -6.53 -4.59 -11.74
N PHE A 18 -6.44 -4.28 -10.44
CA PHE A 18 -5.49 -4.89 -9.52
C PHE A 18 -5.94 -6.32 -9.17
N GLY A 19 -4.98 -7.25 -9.15
CA GLY A 19 -5.24 -8.67 -8.99
C GLY A 19 -3.96 -9.48 -8.92
N PRO A 20 -4.06 -10.82 -8.85
CA PRO A 20 -2.90 -11.72 -8.75
C PRO A 20 -1.88 -11.47 -9.87
N GLY A 21 -0.60 -11.33 -9.49
CA GLY A 21 0.51 -11.12 -10.43
C GLY A 21 0.62 -9.69 -10.96
N ARG A 22 -0.14 -8.74 -10.40
CA ARG A 22 -0.13 -7.33 -10.82
C ARG A 22 0.41 -6.41 -9.74
N SER A 23 0.83 -5.25 -10.19
CA SER A 23 1.24 -4.13 -9.35
C SER A 23 0.48 -2.86 -9.74
N VAL A 24 0.35 -1.97 -8.77
CA VAL A 24 -0.18 -0.62 -8.97
C VAL A 24 0.74 0.38 -8.30
N ASP A 25 1.00 1.48 -9.00
CA ASP A 25 1.69 2.65 -8.48
C ASP A 25 0.82 3.89 -8.60
N TRP A 26 0.74 4.66 -7.51
CA TRP A 26 0.25 6.02 -7.50
C TRP A 26 1.44 6.96 -7.40
N ILE A 27 1.65 7.77 -8.43
CA ILE A 27 2.82 8.60 -8.59
C ILE A 27 2.36 10.05 -8.64
N LEU A 28 2.74 10.83 -7.62
CA LEU A 28 2.56 12.27 -7.62
C LEU A 28 3.83 12.92 -8.15
N ASP A 29 3.75 13.47 -9.36
CA ASP A 29 4.84 14.26 -9.94
C ASP A 29 4.68 15.73 -9.52
N ASP A 30 5.67 16.27 -8.81
CA ASP A 30 5.77 17.70 -8.51
C ASP A 30 7.18 18.25 -8.77
N GLU A 31 7.30 19.57 -8.86
CA GLU A 31 8.59 20.26 -9.09
C GLU A 31 9.63 19.98 -7.98
N GLY A 32 9.19 19.36 -6.87
CA GLY A 32 9.96 19.01 -5.71
C GLY A 32 10.16 17.50 -5.52
N GLY A 33 10.15 16.67 -6.57
CA GLY A 33 10.58 15.27 -6.47
C GLY A 33 9.57 14.27 -5.91
N GLY A 34 8.29 14.64 -5.77
CA GLY A 34 7.15 13.74 -5.77
C GLY A 34 6.98 12.76 -4.60
N ALA A 35 5.89 12.01 -4.64
CA ALA A 35 5.59 10.92 -3.71
C ALA A 35 5.10 9.69 -4.50
N ARG A 36 5.37 8.49 -3.98
CA ARG A 36 4.91 7.24 -4.58
C ARG A 36 4.28 6.34 -3.54
N ALA A 37 3.08 5.85 -3.81
CA ALA A 37 2.56 4.66 -3.15
C ALA A 37 2.56 3.51 -4.14
N SER A 38 2.86 2.31 -3.66
CA SER A 38 2.89 1.10 -4.47
C SER A 38 2.18 -0.03 -3.75
N MET A 39 1.55 -0.92 -4.52
CA MET A 39 1.00 -2.18 -4.02
C MET A 39 1.20 -3.26 -5.08
N ALA A 40 1.64 -4.45 -4.68
CA ALA A 40 1.91 -5.58 -5.56
C ALA A 40 1.29 -6.86 -4.97
N TRP A 41 0.69 -7.67 -5.84
CA TRP A 41 0.13 -8.97 -5.46
C TRP A 41 0.98 -10.09 -6.04
N ASP A 42 1.77 -10.72 -5.18
CA ASP A 42 2.46 -11.97 -5.48
C ASP A 42 1.47 -13.15 -5.39
N ALA A 43 1.07 -13.64 -6.55
CA ALA A 43 0.13 -14.76 -6.66
C ALA A 43 0.74 -16.09 -6.20
N GLU A 44 2.06 -16.26 -6.36
CA GLU A 44 2.76 -17.50 -6.01
C GLU A 44 2.97 -17.59 -4.50
N ALA A 45 3.38 -16.48 -3.89
CA ALA A 45 3.52 -16.40 -2.44
C ALA A 45 2.18 -16.25 -1.70
N GLY A 46 1.11 -15.85 -2.39
CA GLY A 46 -0.18 -15.55 -1.77
C GLY A 46 -0.12 -14.29 -0.89
N VAL A 47 0.66 -13.29 -1.29
CA VAL A 47 0.94 -12.08 -0.51
C VAL A 47 0.61 -10.83 -1.31
N ILE A 48 -0.01 -9.85 -0.66
CA ILE A 48 -0.08 -8.46 -1.13
C ILE A 48 0.84 -7.62 -0.27
N SER A 49 1.83 -6.99 -0.87
CA SER A 49 2.70 -6.01 -0.19
C SER A 49 2.43 -4.62 -0.72
N GLY A 50 2.61 -3.61 0.12
CA GLY A 50 2.44 -2.23 -0.29
C GLY A 50 3.11 -1.25 0.65
N GLY A 51 3.23 0.00 0.20
CA GLY A 51 3.89 1.02 0.98
C GLY A 51 3.93 2.39 0.31
N VAL A 52 4.41 3.38 1.06
CA VAL A 52 4.55 4.77 0.62
C VAL A 52 5.99 5.22 0.77
N ARG A 53 6.51 5.89 -0.25
CA ARG A 53 7.79 6.59 -0.22
C ARG A 53 7.57 8.07 -0.52
N GLU A 54 8.04 8.91 0.40
CA GLU A 54 8.06 10.37 0.23
C GLU A 54 9.41 10.83 -0.33
N ARG A 55 9.47 12.06 -0.84
CA ARG A 55 10.69 12.64 -1.44
C ARG A 55 11.87 12.58 -0.48
N GLY A 56 13.00 12.07 -0.96
CA GLY A 56 14.28 12.10 -0.23
C GLY A 56 14.39 11.07 0.89
N ALA A 57 13.36 10.25 1.10
CA ALA A 57 13.45 9.10 1.97
C ALA A 57 14.14 7.94 1.23
N GLU A 58 15.25 7.45 1.77
CA GLU A 58 15.91 6.23 1.27
C GLU A 58 15.01 5.00 1.48
N GLU A 59 14.19 5.03 2.53
CA GLU A 59 13.30 3.94 2.93
C GLU A 59 11.81 4.33 2.82
N PRO A 60 10.89 3.36 2.61
CA PRO A 60 9.45 3.63 2.65
C PRO A 60 9.02 4.09 4.05
N VAL A 61 8.21 5.15 4.10
CA VAL A 61 7.67 5.75 5.34
C VAL A 61 6.56 4.88 5.95
N LEU A 62 5.94 4.01 5.13
CA LEU A 62 4.94 3.04 5.53
C LEU A 62 5.09 1.78 4.67
N HIS A 63 5.03 0.61 5.29
CA HIS A 63 5.00 -0.68 4.60
C HIS A 63 3.97 -1.62 5.24
N PHE A 64 3.37 -2.51 4.46
CA PHE A 64 2.54 -3.60 4.95
C PHE A 64 2.69 -4.84 4.09
N GLU A 65 2.45 -5.99 4.71
CA GLU A 65 2.22 -7.26 4.02
C GLU A 65 0.87 -7.83 4.44
N ALA A 66 0.18 -8.44 3.48
CA ALA A 66 -1.13 -9.03 3.69
C ALA A 66 -1.10 -10.44 3.11
N ARG A 67 -1.21 -11.47 3.96
CA ARG A 67 -1.24 -12.87 3.53
C ARG A 67 -2.66 -13.28 3.21
N ILE A 68 -2.87 -13.86 2.04
CA ILE A 68 -4.21 -14.24 1.58
C ILE A 68 -4.47 -15.71 1.93
N SER A 69 -5.60 -15.96 2.58
CA SER A 69 -6.18 -17.29 2.78
C SER A 69 -7.58 -17.30 2.18
N SER A 70 -7.75 -17.97 1.04
CA SER A 70 -8.99 -18.00 0.23
C SER A 70 -9.54 -16.60 -0.10
N ASP A 71 -10.43 -16.10 0.74
CA ASP A 71 -11.22 -14.88 0.64
C ASP A 71 -10.95 -13.92 1.82
N GLU A 72 -10.07 -14.32 2.73
CA GLU A 72 -9.63 -13.57 3.88
C GLU A 72 -8.16 -13.16 3.71
N VAL A 73 -7.81 -12.05 4.36
CA VAL A 73 -6.47 -11.49 4.38
C VAL A 73 -6.04 -11.33 5.82
N ASP A 74 -4.96 -12.00 6.17
CA ASP A 74 -4.23 -11.78 7.41
C ASP A 74 -3.24 -10.64 7.21
N LEU A 75 -3.61 -9.47 7.71
CA LEU A 75 -2.79 -8.27 7.62
C LEU A 75 -1.68 -8.32 8.67
N ILE A 76 -0.45 -8.14 8.21
CA ILE A 76 0.78 -8.04 8.99
C ILE A 76 1.34 -6.64 8.74
N GLY A 77 1.29 -5.78 9.76
CA GLY A 77 1.99 -4.51 9.72
C GLY A 77 3.47 -4.74 9.93
N ILE A 78 4.32 -4.32 8.99
CA ILE A 78 5.77 -4.37 9.14
C ILE A 78 6.27 -2.92 9.04
N ASP A 79 6.78 -2.39 10.15
CA ASP A 79 7.47 -1.10 10.18
C ASP A 79 8.96 -1.35 10.01
N ASP A 80 9.44 -1.23 8.77
CA ASP A 80 10.86 -1.45 8.43
C ASP A 80 11.76 -0.25 8.78
N THR A 81 11.21 0.86 9.30
CA THR A 81 12.00 2.03 9.69
C THR A 81 12.97 1.75 10.85
N GLY A 82 12.76 0.64 11.58
CA GLY A 82 13.59 0.25 12.73
C GLY A 82 13.50 1.22 13.93
N GLU A 83 12.67 2.26 13.87
CA GLU A 83 12.56 3.29 14.91
C GLU A 83 11.50 2.99 15.98
N THR A 84 10.62 2.01 15.76
CA THR A 84 9.58 1.67 16.75
C THR A 84 9.53 0.18 17.11
N SER A 85 9.41 -0.10 18.40
CA SER A 85 9.38 -1.45 18.97
C SER A 85 8.04 -2.18 18.81
N ALA A 86 7.07 -1.63 18.08
CA ALA A 86 5.86 -2.34 17.65
C ALA A 86 5.00 -1.51 16.67
N PRO A 87 4.66 -2.02 15.47
CA PRO A 87 3.50 -1.55 14.73
C PRO A 87 2.25 -2.22 15.30
N GLU A 88 1.70 -1.72 16.42
CA GLU A 88 0.69 -2.48 17.20
C GLU A 88 -0.65 -2.71 16.48
N ASP A 89 -1.03 -1.90 15.48
CA ASP A 89 -2.28 -2.11 14.72
C ASP A 89 -2.08 -2.00 13.20
N PRO A 90 -2.10 -3.13 12.47
CA PRO A 90 -2.08 -3.16 11.02
C PRO A 90 -3.19 -2.34 10.34
N ARG A 91 -4.34 -2.09 11.00
CA ARG A 91 -5.38 -1.17 10.47
C ARG A 91 -4.90 0.27 10.40
N GLY A 92 -4.10 0.69 11.37
CA GLY A 92 -3.52 2.03 11.39
C GLY A 92 -2.63 2.27 10.17
N ILE A 93 -1.80 1.28 9.83
CA ILE A 93 -0.93 1.30 8.65
C ILE A 93 -1.76 1.37 7.36
N LEU A 94 -2.76 0.49 7.21
CA LEU A 94 -3.62 0.47 6.02
C LEU A 94 -4.42 1.77 5.85
N SER A 95 -4.90 2.35 6.96
CA SER A 95 -5.56 3.66 6.98
C SER A 95 -4.60 4.80 6.58
N GLY A 96 -3.35 4.76 7.06
CA GLY A 96 -2.30 5.68 6.67
C GLY A 96 -1.98 5.61 5.18
N PHE A 97 -1.79 4.39 4.66
CA PHE A 97 -1.59 4.13 3.23
C PHE A 97 -2.74 4.69 2.39
N ARG A 98 -3.98 4.37 2.74
CA ARG A 98 -5.19 4.90 2.09
C ARG A 98 -5.22 6.43 2.08
N ARG A 99 -4.89 7.06 3.21
CA ARG A 99 -4.87 8.53 3.33
C ARG A 99 -3.86 9.15 2.38
N GLN A 100 -2.67 8.57 2.24
CA GLN A 100 -1.64 9.06 1.34
C GLN A 100 -2.07 8.97 -0.13
N ILE A 101 -2.65 7.84 -0.55
CA ILE A 101 -3.21 7.70 -1.91
C ILE A 101 -4.26 8.78 -2.19
N ARG A 102 -5.19 9.01 -1.25
CA ARG A 102 -6.23 10.03 -1.40
C ARG A 102 -5.66 11.43 -1.55
N MET A 103 -4.64 11.77 -0.76
CA MET A 103 -3.97 13.07 -0.86
C MET A 103 -3.28 13.24 -2.23
N MET A 104 -2.60 12.20 -2.72
CA MET A 104 -2.00 12.23 -4.05
C MET A 104 -3.05 12.41 -5.14
N VAL A 105 -4.11 11.59 -5.15
CA VAL A 105 -5.19 11.67 -6.15
C VAL A 105 -5.89 13.03 -6.12
N ALA A 106 -6.16 13.58 -4.93
CA ALA A 106 -6.80 14.89 -4.79
C ALA A 106 -5.97 16.06 -5.34
N SER A 107 -4.65 15.89 -5.51
CA SER A 107 -3.79 16.93 -6.08
C SER A 107 -4.04 17.21 -7.58
N GLY A 108 -4.74 16.31 -8.28
CA GLY A 108 -4.95 16.39 -9.73
C GLY A 108 -3.71 16.13 -10.59
N ARG A 109 -2.54 15.92 -9.98
CA ARG A 109 -1.25 15.63 -10.65
C ARG A 109 -0.79 14.18 -10.46
N CYS A 110 -1.63 13.36 -9.84
CA CYS A 110 -1.33 11.96 -9.61
C CYS A 110 -1.59 11.13 -10.87
N ARG A 111 -0.63 10.29 -11.22
CA ARG A 111 -0.73 9.27 -12.25
C ARG A 111 -0.84 7.90 -11.59
N VAL A 112 -1.78 7.10 -12.07
CA VAL A 112 -1.93 5.69 -11.66
C VAL A 112 -1.36 4.80 -12.76
N VAL A 113 -0.46 3.90 -12.40
CA VAL A 113 0.14 2.90 -13.30
C VAL A 113 -0.25 1.53 -12.80
N VAL A 114 -0.76 0.68 -13.69
CA VAL A 114 -1.02 -0.73 -13.41
C VAL A 114 -0.17 -1.56 -14.35
N ALA A 115 0.61 -2.49 -13.82
CA ALA A 115 1.53 -3.36 -14.57
C ALA A 115 1.35 -4.82 -14.18
#